data_AF-A0A661YH88-F1
#
_entry.id   AF-A0A661YH88-F1
#
_cell.length_a   1.000
_cell.length_b   1.000
_cell.length_c   1.000
_cell.angle_alpha   90.00
_cell.angle_beta   90.00
_cell.angle_gamma   90.00
#
_symmetry.space_group_name_H-M   'P 1'
#
loop_
_entity.id
_entity.type
_entity.pdbx_description
1 polymer ?
#
loop_
_entity_poly.entity_id
_entity_poly.type
_entity_poly.pdbx_seq_one_letter_code
_entity_poly.pdbx_strand_id
1 'polypeptide(L)'
;MKKQNLTTIITGVMALLLLSFSNGTFGQSQKYAFVDTEYILDNIPEFQDAQDELDDLSVKWQKEIETKYAEVEEMYKKYKAESVLLPDDIKKKREDEIIAKEKGVKELQRKYFGPEGELFKTRQELVQPIQEKVFNAIETIANTRNYSFIFDKAGGMTLLYGDP
;
A
#
# COMPACT_ATOMS: atom_id res chain seq x y z
N MET A 1 42.97 -46.71 -48.60
CA MET A 1 41.51 -46.46 -48.79
C MET A 1 40.71 -46.24 -47.48
N LYS A 2 41.18 -46.64 -46.27
CA LYS A 2 40.40 -46.44 -45.02
C LYS A 2 40.32 -44.99 -44.50
N LYS A 3 41.34 -44.15 -44.69
CA LYS A 3 41.37 -42.77 -44.14
C LYS A 3 40.37 -41.83 -44.83
N GLN A 4 40.19 -41.95 -46.14
CA GLN A 4 39.32 -41.06 -46.93
C GLN A 4 37.84 -41.21 -46.53
N ASN A 5 37.39 -42.45 -46.27
CA ASN A 5 36.02 -42.72 -45.82
C ASN A 5 35.77 -42.18 -44.40
N LEU A 6 36.77 -42.22 -43.52
CA LEU A 6 36.65 -41.69 -42.16
C LEU A 6 36.55 -40.16 -42.16
N THR A 7 37.35 -39.48 -43.01
CA THR A 7 37.27 -38.03 -43.16
C THR A 7 35.91 -37.60 -43.70
N THR A 8 35.39 -38.27 -44.75
CA THR A 8 34.07 -37.96 -45.32
C THR A 8 32.92 -38.16 -44.33
N ILE A 9 32.98 -39.21 -43.49
CA ILE A 9 31.99 -39.44 -42.43
C ILE A 9 32.06 -38.35 -41.37
N ILE A 10 33.26 -37.94 -40.95
CA ILE A 10 33.44 -36.85 -39.97
C ILE A 10 32.94 -35.52 -40.54
N THR A 11 33.23 -35.21 -41.81
CA THR A 11 32.73 -33.98 -42.47
C THR A 11 31.21 -33.99 -42.61
N GLY A 12 30.61 -35.15 -42.92
CA GLY A 12 29.16 -35.32 -43.01
C GLY A 12 28.44 -35.17 -41.66
N VAL A 13 28.98 -35.75 -40.59
CA VAL A 13 28.44 -35.62 -39.22
C VAL A 13 28.57 -34.18 -38.71
N MET A 14 29.68 -33.50 -39.01
CA MET A 14 29.89 -32.10 -38.64
C MET A 14 28.93 -31.16 -39.37
N ALA A 15 28.61 -31.43 -40.64
CA ALA A 15 27.60 -30.70 -41.40
C ALA A 15 26.16 -30.93 -40.86
N LEU A 16 25.84 -32.15 -40.42
CA LEU A 16 24.54 -32.49 -39.81
C LEU A 16 24.34 -31.83 -38.43
N LEU A 17 25.42 -31.72 -37.65
CA LEU A 17 25.44 -31.01 -36.36
C LEU A 17 25.27 -29.50 -36.53
N LEU A 18 25.85 -28.91 -37.58
CA LEU A 18 25.72 -27.48 -37.89
C LEU A 18 24.31 -27.12 -38.40
N LEU A 19 23.63 -28.02 -39.12
CA LEU A 19 22.25 -27.81 -39.58
C LEU A 19 21.22 -27.83 -38.43
N SER A 20 21.50 -28.58 -37.36
CA SER A 20 20.63 -28.66 -36.17
C SER A 20 20.63 -27.38 -35.31
N PHE A 21 21.59 -26.46 -35.51
CA PHE A 21 21.69 -25.18 -34.81
C PHE A 21 20.91 -24.03 -35.49
N SER A 22 20.25 -24.29 -36.62
CA SER A 22 19.55 -23.25 -37.40
C SER A 22 18.12 -22.93 -36.93
N ASN A 23 17.59 -23.69 -35.97
CA ASN A 23 16.39 -23.28 -35.23
C ASN A 23 16.81 -22.29 -34.14
N GLY A 24 17.28 -21.11 -34.57
CA GLY A 24 17.33 -19.95 -33.70
C GLY A 24 15.90 -19.72 -33.22
N THR A 25 15.61 -20.12 -31.99
CA THR A 25 14.41 -19.67 -31.31
C THR A 25 14.50 -18.16 -31.31
N PHE A 26 13.70 -17.49 -32.14
CA PHE A 26 13.43 -16.08 -31.98
C PHE A 26 12.89 -15.96 -30.56
N GLY A 27 13.75 -15.55 -29.62
CA GLY A 27 13.35 -15.31 -28.25
C GLY A 27 12.11 -14.46 -28.29
N GLN A 28 11.01 -14.94 -27.70
CA GLN A 28 9.82 -14.13 -27.51
C GLN A 28 10.28 -12.90 -26.73
N SER A 29 10.47 -11.78 -27.43
CA SER A 29 10.88 -10.53 -26.80
C SER A 29 9.78 -10.16 -25.84
N GLN A 30 10.02 -10.39 -24.54
CA GLN A 30 9.07 -10.11 -23.48
C GLN A 30 8.69 -8.64 -23.61
N LYS A 31 7.41 -8.36 -23.87
CA LYS A 31 6.94 -6.98 -23.99
C LYS A 31 6.68 -6.46 -22.58
N TYR A 32 7.31 -5.35 -22.26
CA TYR A 32 7.12 -4.67 -20.99
C TYR A 32 6.36 -3.35 -21.20
N ALA A 33 5.60 -2.94 -20.20
CA ALA A 33 4.94 -1.65 -20.16
C ALA A 33 5.17 -0.97 -18.80
N PHE A 34 5.00 0.36 -18.80
CA PHE A 34 5.01 1.17 -17.59
C PHE A 34 3.66 1.86 -17.47
N VAL A 35 3.13 1.89 -16.26
CA VAL A 35 1.88 2.57 -15.90
C VAL A 35 2.17 3.59 -14.82
N ASP A 36 1.39 4.65 -14.82
CA ASP A 36 1.37 5.67 -13.79
C ASP A 36 0.08 5.49 -12.98
N THR A 37 0.12 4.63 -11.96
CA THR A 37 -1.11 4.30 -11.23
C THR A 37 -1.61 5.49 -10.42
N GLU A 38 -0.70 6.32 -9.89
CA GLU A 38 -1.04 7.56 -9.20
C GLU A 38 -1.82 8.51 -10.13
N TYR A 39 -1.30 8.77 -11.33
CA TYR A 39 -2.03 9.56 -12.32
C TYR A 39 -3.40 8.95 -12.67
N ILE A 40 -3.50 7.63 -12.82
CA ILE A 40 -4.79 6.99 -13.12
C ILE A 40 -5.77 7.20 -11.99
N LEU A 41 -5.37 6.92 -10.75
CA LEU A 41 -6.21 7.06 -9.56
C LEU A 41 -6.67 8.50 -9.36
N ASP A 42 -5.79 9.48 -9.52
CA ASP A 42 -6.11 10.90 -9.37
C ASP A 42 -7.14 11.40 -10.39
N ASN A 43 -7.28 10.71 -11.52
CA ASN A 43 -8.27 11.01 -12.56
C ASN A 43 -9.58 10.23 -12.38
N ILE A 44 -9.74 9.40 -11.34
CA ILE A 44 -10.98 8.70 -11.01
C ILE A 44 -11.76 9.55 -9.99
N PRO A 45 -12.94 10.08 -10.34
CA PRO A 45 -13.74 10.91 -9.43
C PRO A 45 -14.02 10.23 -8.10
N GLU A 46 -14.34 8.93 -8.12
CA GLU A 46 -14.61 8.16 -6.89
C GLU A 46 -13.38 8.03 -5.97
N PHE A 47 -12.17 8.13 -6.51
CA PHE A 47 -10.95 8.13 -5.70
C PHE A 47 -10.76 9.47 -4.99
N GLN A 48 -11.08 10.57 -5.67
CA GLN A 48 -11.04 11.90 -5.08
C GLN A 48 -12.11 12.04 -3.98
N ASP A 49 -13.33 11.59 -4.25
CA ASP A 49 -14.41 11.56 -3.24
C ASP A 49 -13.98 10.75 -1.99
N ALA A 50 -13.29 9.62 -2.19
CA ALA A 50 -12.76 8.83 -1.10
C ALA A 50 -11.62 9.53 -0.33
N GLN A 51 -10.74 10.28 -1.01
CA GLN A 51 -9.70 11.08 -0.33
C GLN A 51 -10.34 12.19 0.52
N ASP A 52 -11.30 12.92 -0.04
CA ASP A 52 -12.01 13.99 0.65
C ASP A 52 -12.74 13.46 1.90
N GLU A 53 -13.41 12.30 1.82
CA GLU A 53 -14.06 11.68 2.97
C GLU A 53 -13.06 11.29 4.07
N LEU A 54 -11.91 10.73 3.70
CA LEU A 54 -10.85 10.35 4.64
C LEU A 54 -10.25 11.58 5.33
N ASP A 55 -10.05 12.67 4.59
CA ASP A 55 -9.51 13.92 5.12
C ASP A 55 -10.50 14.59 6.08
N ASP A 56 -11.78 14.63 5.73
CA ASP A 56 -12.85 15.12 6.60
C ASP A 56 -12.95 14.32 7.90
N LEU A 57 -12.89 12.99 7.82
CA LEU A 57 -12.87 12.12 9.00
C LEU A 57 -11.64 12.37 9.86
N SER A 58 -10.47 12.50 9.24
CA SER A 58 -9.20 12.78 9.92
C SER A 58 -9.28 14.10 10.71
N VAL A 59 -9.73 15.18 10.07
CA VAL A 59 -9.90 16.49 10.70
C VAL A 59 -10.92 16.44 11.83
N LYS A 60 -12.05 15.77 11.61
CA LYS A 60 -13.11 15.61 12.62
C LYS A 60 -12.60 14.90 13.87
N TRP A 61 -11.93 13.76 13.70
CA TRP A 61 -11.42 12.98 14.83
C TRP A 61 -10.24 13.66 15.53
N GLN A 62 -9.38 14.35 14.78
CA GLN A 62 -8.31 15.16 15.35
C GLN A 62 -8.89 16.24 16.28
N LYS A 63 -9.91 16.97 15.81
CA LYS A 63 -10.61 17.98 16.62
C LYS A 63 -11.28 17.41 17.87
N GLU A 64 -11.87 16.22 17.75
CA GLU A 64 -12.46 15.52 18.90
C GLU A 64 -11.40 15.19 19.96
N ILE A 65 -10.26 14.64 19.54
CA ILE A 65 -9.14 14.31 20.43
C ILE A 65 -8.59 15.57 21.11
N GLU A 66 -8.36 16.64 20.34
CA GLU A 66 -7.88 17.92 20.86
C GLU A 66 -8.83 18.50 21.91
N THR A 67 -10.13 18.45 21.65
CA THR A 67 -11.16 18.90 22.60
C THR A 67 -11.06 18.12 23.91
N LYS A 68 -10.93 16.78 23.83
CA LYS A 68 -10.82 15.93 25.03
C LYS A 68 -9.51 16.15 25.78
N TYR A 69 -8.40 16.41 25.09
CA TYR A 69 -7.14 16.77 25.75
C TYR A 69 -7.23 18.13 26.45
N ALA A 70 -7.89 19.12 25.84
CA ALA A 70 -8.13 20.41 26.47
C ALA A 70 -8.97 20.27 27.75
N GLU A 71 -9.98 19.40 27.77
CA GLU A 71 -10.74 19.09 28.98
C GLU A 71 -9.86 18.47 30.07
N VAL A 72 -8.97 17.54 29.73
CA VAL A 72 -8.01 16.94 30.67
C VAL A 72 -7.06 18.01 31.23
N GLU A 73 -6.55 18.90 30.38
CA GLU A 73 -5.68 20.01 30.80
C GLU A 73 -6.41 20.97 31.76
N GLU A 74 -7.68 21.28 31.48
CA GLU A 74 -8.50 22.11 32.37
C GLU A 74 -8.72 21.44 33.73
N MET A 75 -8.98 20.13 33.76
CA MET A 75 -9.11 19.38 35.01
C MET A 75 -7.81 19.40 35.82
N TYR A 76 -6.65 19.25 35.17
CA TYR A 76 -5.34 19.39 35.82
C TYR A 76 -5.13 20.80 36.40
N LYS A 77 -5.46 21.86 35.64
CA LYS A 77 -5.35 23.25 36.10
C LYS A 77 -6.21 23.51 37.33
N LYS A 78 -7.47 23.06 37.29
CA LYS A 78 -8.42 23.15 38.42
C LYS A 78 -7.92 22.38 39.64
N TYR A 79 -7.46 21.14 39.45
CA TYR A 79 -6.89 20.34 40.52
C TYR A 79 -5.71 21.05 41.18
N LYS A 80 -4.76 21.57 40.39
CA LYS A 80 -3.59 22.27 40.92
C LYS A 80 -3.93 23.55 41.70
N ALA A 81 -4.95 24.29 41.28
CA ALA A 81 -5.40 25.50 41.97
C ALA A 81 -6.08 25.20 43.31
N GLU A 82 -6.83 24.10 43.39
CA GLU A 82 -7.65 23.75 44.55
C GLU A 82 -6.97 22.76 45.50
N SER A 83 -5.94 22.02 45.07
CA SER A 83 -5.38 20.86 45.79
C SER A 83 -4.95 21.16 47.22
N VAL A 84 -4.41 22.35 47.50
CA VAL A 84 -3.97 22.75 48.85
C VAL A 84 -5.12 22.86 49.86
N LEU A 85 -6.36 23.01 49.38
CA LEU A 85 -7.58 23.13 50.18
C LEU A 85 -8.32 21.79 50.33
N LEU A 86 -7.89 20.75 49.60
CA LEU A 86 -8.60 19.48 49.53
C LEU A 86 -8.06 18.47 50.55
N PRO A 87 -8.94 17.68 51.20
CA PRO A 87 -8.57 16.46 51.89
C PRO A 87 -7.88 15.45 50.95
N ASP A 88 -7.02 14.59 51.52
CA ASP A 88 -6.19 13.68 50.73
C ASP A 88 -7.00 12.62 49.96
N ASP A 89 -8.16 12.20 50.49
CA ASP A 89 -9.08 11.29 49.81
C ASP A 89 -9.70 11.94 48.56
N ILE A 90 -10.04 13.22 48.65
CA ILE A 90 -10.59 13.99 47.52
C ILE A 90 -9.51 14.27 46.47
N LYS A 91 -8.28 14.56 46.91
CA LYS A 91 -7.13 14.72 45.99
C LYS A 91 -6.94 13.47 45.14
N LYS A 92 -6.82 12.32 45.80
CA LYS A 92 -6.61 11.03 45.13
C LYS A 92 -7.72 10.74 44.13
N LYS A 93 -8.99 10.96 44.52
CA LYS A 93 -10.13 10.77 43.62
C LYS A 93 -10.03 11.63 42.36
N ARG A 94 -9.66 12.91 42.50
CA ARG A 94 -9.50 13.82 41.35
C ARG A 94 -8.33 13.42 40.46
N GLU A 95 -7.20 12.99 41.04
CA GLU A 95 -6.07 12.46 40.28
C GLU A 95 -6.48 11.23 39.48
N ASP A 96 -7.18 10.28 40.11
CA ASP A 96 -7.67 9.07 39.45
C ASP A 96 -8.64 9.40 38.30
N GLU A 97 -9.55 10.37 38.49
CA GLU A 97 -10.47 10.85 37.44
C GLU A 97 -9.72 11.46 36.24
N ILE A 98 -8.71 12.29 36.52
CA ILE A 98 -7.88 12.90 35.47
C ILE A 98 -7.10 11.84 34.70
N ILE A 99 -6.45 10.90 35.40
CA ILE A 99 -5.68 9.80 34.80
C ILE A 99 -6.59 8.91 33.96
N ALA A 100 -7.78 8.57 34.46
CA ALA A 100 -8.76 7.77 33.74
C ALA A 100 -9.20 8.48 32.46
N LYS A 101 -9.45 9.79 32.51
CA LYS A 101 -9.84 10.57 31.34
C LYS A 101 -8.71 10.66 30.33
N GLU A 102 -7.48 10.95 30.76
CA GLU A 102 -6.29 10.98 29.90
C GLU A 102 -6.07 9.63 29.19
N LYS A 103 -6.22 8.52 29.92
CA LYS A 103 -6.15 7.17 29.34
C LYS A 103 -7.24 6.97 28.29
N GLY A 104 -8.46 7.40 28.56
CA GLY A 104 -9.57 7.35 27.60
C GLY A 104 -9.28 8.13 26.31
N VAL A 105 -8.65 9.30 26.40
CA VAL A 105 -8.26 10.07 25.20
C VAL A 105 -7.18 9.32 24.39
N LYS A 106 -6.17 8.74 25.05
CA LYS A 106 -5.13 7.92 24.38
C LYS A 106 -5.73 6.70 23.68
N GLU A 107 -6.68 6.02 24.33
CA GLU A 107 -7.39 4.88 23.75
C GLU A 107 -8.23 5.30 22.54
N LEU A 108 -8.89 6.46 22.61
CA LEU A 108 -9.65 7.02 21.49
C LEU A 108 -8.74 7.37 20.30
N GLN A 109 -7.61 8.02 20.56
CA GLN A 109 -6.61 8.32 19.54
C GLN A 109 -6.11 7.05 18.86
N ARG A 110 -5.80 6.00 19.64
CA ARG A 110 -5.42 4.69 19.09
C ARG A 110 -6.57 4.04 18.31
N LYS A 111 -7.82 4.22 18.75
CA LYS A 111 -8.98 3.71 18.03
C LYS A 111 -9.11 4.34 16.65
N TYR A 112 -8.93 5.66 16.52
CA TYR A 112 -9.06 6.34 15.24
C TYR A 112 -7.83 6.18 14.35
N PHE A 113 -6.63 6.41 14.90
CA PHE A 113 -5.38 6.56 14.15
C PHE A 113 -4.35 5.45 14.44
N GLY A 114 -4.75 4.38 15.12
CA GLY A 114 -3.89 3.21 15.29
C GLY A 114 -3.60 2.49 13.97
N PRO A 115 -2.63 1.56 13.93
CA PRO A 115 -2.30 0.79 12.72
C PRO A 115 -3.47 0.03 12.11
N GLU A 116 -4.44 -0.38 12.94
CA GLU A 116 -5.73 -0.97 12.54
C GLU A 116 -6.91 -0.15 13.06
N GLY A 117 -6.71 1.16 13.16
CA GLY A 117 -7.72 2.11 13.60
C GLY A 117 -8.83 2.29 12.56
N GLU A 118 -9.86 3.02 12.95
CA GLU A 118 -11.01 3.30 12.08
C GLU A 118 -10.58 3.98 10.77
N LEU A 119 -9.64 4.94 10.81
CA LEU A 119 -9.19 5.63 9.59
C LEU A 119 -8.56 4.67 8.57
N PHE A 120 -7.78 3.71 9.07
CA PHE A 120 -7.14 2.71 8.22
C PHE A 120 -8.17 1.76 7.60
N LYS A 121 -9.16 1.33 8.39
CA LYS A 121 -10.25 0.47 7.89
C LYS A 121 -11.09 1.17 6.85
N THR A 122 -11.53 2.40 7.13
CA THR A 122 -12.29 3.20 6.16
C THR A 122 -11.49 3.44 4.88
N ARG A 123 -10.17 3.68 4.99
CA ARG A 123 -9.29 3.77 3.80
C ARG A 123 -9.31 2.50 2.97
N GLN A 124 -9.21 1.33 3.60
CA GLN A 124 -9.32 0.06 2.86
C GLN A 124 -10.69 -0.07 2.20
N GLU A 125 -11.77 0.17 2.94
CA GLU A 125 -13.15 0.03 2.43
C GLU A 125 -13.42 0.92 1.22
N LEU A 126 -12.94 2.17 1.23
CA LEU A 126 -13.17 3.13 0.15
C LEU A 126 -12.21 2.95 -1.03
N VAL A 127 -10.92 2.73 -0.76
CA VAL A 127 -9.88 2.79 -1.79
C VAL A 127 -9.62 1.43 -2.45
N GLN A 128 -9.70 0.34 -1.70
CA GLN A 128 -9.45 -1.01 -2.23
C GLN A 128 -10.31 -1.35 -3.46
N PRO A 129 -11.64 -1.14 -3.48
CA PRO A 129 -12.44 -1.48 -4.67
C PRO A 129 -12.06 -0.64 -5.90
N ILE A 130 -11.53 0.57 -5.71
CA ILE A 130 -11.07 1.43 -6.80
C ILE A 130 -9.74 0.89 -7.36
N GLN A 131 -8.81 0.50 -6.48
CA GLN A 131 -7.56 -0.13 -6.86
C GLN A 131 -7.81 -1.45 -7.61
N GLU A 132 -8.75 -2.27 -7.16
CA GLU A 132 -9.14 -3.51 -7.83
C GLU A 132 -9.69 -3.25 -9.25
N LYS A 133 -10.51 -2.20 -9.44
CA LYS A 133 -10.98 -1.80 -10.78
C LYS A 133 -9.83 -1.42 -11.71
N VAL A 134 -8.87 -0.63 -11.21
CA VAL A 134 -7.69 -0.20 -11.98
C VAL A 134 -6.82 -1.41 -12.33
N PHE A 135 -6.57 -2.29 -11.36
CA PHE A 135 -5.80 -3.52 -11.57
C PHE A 135 -6.42 -4.40 -12.66
N ASN A 136 -7.73 -4.66 -12.58
CA ASN A 136 -8.43 -5.47 -13.58
C ASN A 136 -8.39 -4.84 -14.99
N ALA A 137 -8.43 -3.51 -15.08
CA ALA A 137 -8.29 -2.79 -16.35
C ALA A 137 -6.87 -2.93 -16.91
N ILE A 138 -5.84 -2.82 -16.07
CA ILE A 138 -4.44 -3.03 -16.45
C ILE A 138 -4.23 -4.47 -16.93
N GLU A 139 -4.72 -5.47 -16.21
CA GLU A 139 -4.65 -6.88 -16.58
C GLU A 139 -5.31 -7.15 -17.94
N THR A 140 -6.50 -6.59 -18.16
CA THR A 140 -7.20 -6.71 -19.45
C THR A 140 -6.37 -6.15 -20.61
N ILE A 141 -5.72 -5.00 -20.41
CA ILE A 141 -4.85 -4.38 -21.42
C ILE A 141 -3.56 -5.19 -21.61
N ALA A 142 -2.99 -5.73 -20.52
CA ALA A 142 -1.80 -6.57 -20.53
C ALA A 142 -2.02 -7.78 -21.44
N ASN A 143 -3.11 -8.50 -21.20
CA ASN A 143 -3.50 -9.69 -21.95
C ASN A 143 -3.81 -9.35 -23.42
N THR A 144 -4.58 -8.28 -23.67
CA THR A 144 -4.94 -7.89 -25.05
C THR A 144 -3.72 -7.50 -25.89
N ARG A 145 -2.71 -6.88 -25.27
CA ARG A 145 -1.50 -6.41 -25.98
C ARG A 145 -0.32 -7.36 -25.87
N ASN A 146 -0.50 -8.49 -25.18
CA ASN A 146 0.54 -9.49 -24.91
C ASN A 146 1.76 -8.87 -24.21
N TYR A 147 1.52 -8.09 -23.15
CA TYR A 147 2.59 -7.62 -22.26
C TYR A 147 2.87 -8.68 -21.20
N SER A 148 4.13 -9.07 -21.08
CA SER A 148 4.59 -10.04 -20.08
C SER A 148 4.72 -9.41 -18.69
N PHE A 149 5.08 -8.12 -18.65
CA PHE A 149 5.28 -7.38 -17.40
C PHE A 149 4.75 -5.96 -17.51
N ILE A 150 4.07 -5.49 -16.46
CA ILE A 150 3.70 -4.09 -16.29
C ILE A 150 4.27 -3.57 -14.98
N PHE A 151 5.03 -2.48 -15.08
CA PHE A 151 5.66 -1.83 -13.93
C PHE A 151 4.94 -0.53 -13.59
N ASP A 152 4.74 -0.28 -12.31
CA ASP A 152 4.36 1.04 -11.83
C ASP A 152 5.59 1.94 -11.78
N LYS A 153 5.42 3.19 -12.21
CA LYS A 153 6.43 4.23 -12.05
C LYS A 153 6.13 5.14 -10.85
N ALA A 154 4.93 5.07 -10.25
CA ALA A 154 4.56 5.84 -9.07
C ALA A 154 5.28 5.33 -7.82
N GLY A 155 5.97 6.22 -7.09
CA GLY A 155 6.60 5.92 -5.79
C GLY A 155 7.80 4.96 -5.76
N GLY A 156 8.13 4.29 -6.87
CA GLY A 156 9.20 3.30 -6.99
C GLY A 156 8.79 2.15 -7.93
N MET A 157 9.75 1.46 -8.55
CA MET A 157 9.44 0.41 -9.53
C MET A 157 8.80 -0.81 -8.84
N THR A 158 7.48 -0.90 -8.92
CA THR A 158 6.68 -2.01 -8.35
C THR A 158 6.10 -2.85 -9.49
N LEU A 159 6.21 -4.17 -9.42
CA LEU A 159 5.63 -5.07 -10.42
C LEU A 159 4.12 -5.15 -10.21
N LEU A 160 3.34 -4.65 -11.17
CA LEU A 160 1.88 -4.68 -11.11
C LEU A 160 1.30 -5.95 -11.72
N TYR A 161 1.93 -6.48 -12.76
CA TYR A 161 1.49 -7.70 -13.44
C TYR A 161 2.68 -8.48 -13.96
N GLY A 162 2.65 -9.81 -13.81
CA GLY A 162 3.59 -10.74 -14.42
C GLY A 162 2.84 -11.98 -14.91
N ASP A 163 2.96 -12.26 -16.21
CA ASP A 163 2.42 -13.47 -16.83
C ASP A 163 3.22 -14.71 -16.35
N PRO A 164 2.57 -15.78 -15.83
CA PRO A 164 3.25 -16.97 -15.31
C PRO A 164 3.99 -17.83 -16.35
#